data_AF-A0A9D8E0G6-F1
#
_entry.id   AF-A0A9D8E0G6-F1
#
_cell.length_a   1.000
_cell.length_b   1.000
_cell.length_c   1.000
_cell.angle_alpha   90.00
_cell.angle_beta   90.00
_cell.angle_gamma   90.00
#
_symmetry.space_group_name_H-M   'P 1'
#
loop_
_entity.id
_entity.type
_entity.pdbx_description
1 polymer ?
#
loop_
_entity_poly.entity_id
_entity_poly.type
_entity_poly.pdbx_seq_one_letter_code
_entity_poly.pdbx_strand_id
1 'polypeptide(L)'
;MTSRRAPRVRPAAMVAALAAVLVLPAGASGQTTAACAGNPATHLVTPGVTFVGTPGDDVIVGTPGPDVIYGEGGNDLICSRGGNDVVYGGPGDDVVYGGPGNDDLHGDLGNDRLYGEDGRDEIRGGAGSDFLDGGAGRDLLYGGPGNDTLFGRTGNDFLFGGGGRDRLYGGLGDDELQGGPGNDRLYGGSGNDFLWGDDGDDLLVGGAGDDLLQGGRGSDALYGQDGFDELWGGECVLGSPMKCRSVPSGRPPSSSIPAESGDTYQGGPKLDACNRSATLPDGCDTRRGSRGYGYLKDTSREWWWQIGRAFDERAQRLLQDGKQWVADRLLAEVEHAKQIVACESLGDPFQMTPSSSPGYPTATVDGLFQHKSIHWASRAAAAGYPGASVFDPLANSRVAAWMVARDIEAGRDPWTHWACDEVLKGKEVWE
;
A
#
# COMPACT_ATOMS: atom_id res chain seq x y z
N MET A 1 87.65 21.08 -28.94
CA MET A 1 86.53 20.12 -28.93
C MET A 1 86.54 19.42 -27.58
N THR A 2 85.87 20.01 -26.58
CA THR A 2 84.62 19.48 -25.99
C THR A 2 84.81 18.08 -25.40
N SER A 3 84.97 17.96 -24.08
CA SER A 3 83.86 17.47 -23.23
C SER A 3 84.06 17.85 -21.76
N ARG A 4 83.05 18.52 -21.19
CA ARG A 4 82.84 18.82 -19.76
C ARG A 4 81.66 17.97 -19.26
N ARG A 5 81.62 17.77 -17.93
CA ARG A 5 80.54 17.24 -17.05
C ARG A 5 80.54 15.73 -16.86
N ALA A 6 80.15 15.16 -15.71
CA ALA A 6 79.92 15.56 -14.32
C ALA A 6 79.58 14.25 -13.56
N PRO A 7 79.65 14.18 -12.22
CA PRO A 7 79.49 12.94 -11.46
C PRO A 7 78.03 12.65 -11.03
N ARG A 8 77.77 11.36 -10.79
CA ARG A 8 76.79 10.70 -9.90
C ARG A 8 75.38 11.32 -9.78
N VAL A 9 74.38 10.58 -10.26
CA VAL A 9 72.98 10.66 -9.82
C VAL A 9 72.63 9.34 -9.11
N ARG A 10 72.12 9.44 -7.88
CA ARG A 10 71.52 8.33 -7.12
C ARG A 10 70.16 7.99 -7.74
N PRO A 11 69.73 6.71 -7.81
CA PRO A 11 68.35 6.43 -8.15
C PRO A 11 67.44 6.90 -7.00
N ALA A 12 66.38 7.60 -7.40
CA ALA A 12 65.34 8.13 -6.53
C ALA A 12 64.59 7.00 -5.82
N ALA A 13 64.16 7.30 -4.59
CA ALA A 13 63.36 6.44 -3.75
C ALA A 13 62.07 6.01 -4.46
N MET A 14 61.93 4.70 -4.64
CA MET A 14 60.66 4.04 -4.89
C MET A 14 59.90 4.09 -3.57
N VAL A 15 58.84 4.91 -3.50
CA VAL A 15 57.90 4.89 -2.38
C VAL A 15 57.11 3.60 -2.52
N ALA A 16 57.57 2.56 -1.86
CA ALA A 16 56.78 1.37 -1.60
C ALA A 16 55.81 1.73 -0.47
N ALA A 17 54.53 1.96 -0.81
CA ALA A 17 53.46 1.92 0.17
C ALA A 17 53.43 0.49 0.72
N LEU A 18 53.75 0.36 2.00
CA LEU A 18 53.83 -0.90 2.71
C LEU A 18 52.37 -1.37 2.94
N ALA A 19 51.87 -2.26 2.09
CA ALA A 19 50.69 -3.05 2.39
C ALA A 19 51.06 -4.01 3.53
N ALA A 20 50.64 -3.70 4.75
CA ALA A 20 50.83 -4.56 5.91
C ALA A 20 49.69 -5.57 5.96
N VAL A 21 49.89 -6.73 5.35
CA VAL A 21 49.04 -7.92 5.52
C VAL A 21 49.43 -8.58 6.84
N LEU A 22 48.47 -8.77 7.76
CA LEU A 22 48.67 -9.54 8.98
C LEU A 22 47.41 -10.34 9.32
N VAL A 23 47.54 -11.67 9.38
CA VAL A 23 46.43 -12.64 9.60
C VAL A 23 46.65 -13.44 10.90
N LEU A 24 45.53 -13.80 11.56
CA LEU A 24 45.26 -14.82 12.63
C LEU A 24 45.44 -14.41 14.14
N PRO A 25 44.74 -15.05 15.14
CA PRO A 25 43.47 -15.82 15.17
C PRO A 25 42.45 -15.40 16.29
N ALA A 26 41.30 -16.11 16.32
CA ALA A 26 39.96 -15.80 16.90
C ALA A 26 39.70 -15.75 18.43
N GLY A 27 38.62 -15.03 18.82
CA GLY A 27 37.86 -15.09 20.10
C GLY A 27 36.70 -14.06 20.19
N ALA A 28 35.50 -14.43 20.69
CA ALA A 28 34.16 -13.91 20.30
C ALA A 28 33.36 -12.94 21.24
N SER A 29 32.36 -12.24 20.65
CA SER A 29 31.08 -11.57 21.14
C SER A 29 31.18 -10.47 22.25
N GLY A 30 30.43 -9.34 22.29
CA GLY A 30 29.03 -9.07 21.94
C GLY A 30 28.74 -8.20 20.71
N GLN A 31 28.30 -8.91 19.69
CA GLN A 31 27.61 -8.57 18.44
C GLN A 31 28.12 -7.36 17.62
N THR A 32 27.81 -6.08 17.87
CA THR A 32 28.54 -4.99 17.16
C THR A 32 29.95 -4.82 17.72
N THR A 33 30.08 -4.86 19.05
CA THR A 33 31.35 -4.71 19.78
C THR A 33 32.24 -5.95 19.77
N ALA A 34 31.99 -6.96 18.93
CA ALA A 34 32.85 -8.14 18.97
C ALA A 34 32.98 -8.97 17.71
N ALA A 35 32.14 -8.75 16.69
CA ALA A 35 32.61 -8.96 15.33
C ALA A 35 33.75 -7.96 15.04
N CYS A 36 33.56 -6.69 15.42
CA CYS A 36 34.50 -5.60 15.13
C CYS A 36 35.56 -5.30 16.23
N ALA A 37 35.56 -5.98 17.39
CA ALA A 37 36.56 -5.74 18.45
C ALA A 37 37.79 -6.65 18.43
N GLY A 38 37.91 -7.51 17.41
CA GLY A 38 38.97 -8.52 17.31
C GLY A 38 40.37 -8.03 16.94
N ASN A 39 40.59 -6.74 16.66
CA ASN A 39 41.93 -6.26 16.30
C ASN A 39 42.25 -4.87 16.88
N PRO A 40 43.34 -4.70 17.65
CA PRO A 40 43.87 -3.37 17.99
C PRO A 40 44.53 -2.79 16.74
N ALA A 41 43.76 -2.46 15.71
CA ALA A 41 44.25 -1.67 14.59
C ALA A 41 44.60 -0.28 15.13
N THR A 42 45.90 0.01 15.14
CA THR A 42 46.46 1.35 15.28
C THR A 42 45.60 2.35 14.54
N HIS A 43 45.00 3.28 15.29
CA HIS A 43 44.27 4.43 14.79
C HIS A 43 45.08 5.12 13.68
N LEU A 44 44.79 4.81 12.42
CA LEU A 44 45.23 5.61 11.29
C LEU A 44 44.31 6.84 11.29
N VAL A 45 44.85 7.99 11.68
CA VAL A 45 44.08 9.23 11.89
C VAL A 45 44.12 10.11 10.63
N THR A 46 44.30 9.53 9.46
CA THR A 46 44.32 10.26 8.19
C THR A 46 42.99 10.06 7.49
N PRO A 47 42.13 11.09 7.36
CA PRO A 47 40.90 11.00 6.58
C PRO A 47 41.16 10.62 5.12
N GLY A 48 40.28 9.81 4.52
CA GLY A 48 40.34 9.42 3.11
C GLY A 48 41.27 8.24 2.82
N VAL A 49 41.28 7.21 3.67
CA VAL A 49 42.08 5.99 3.43
C VAL A 49 41.34 5.06 2.49
N THR A 50 42.06 4.44 1.55
CA THR A 50 41.54 3.31 0.79
C THR A 50 42.07 2.01 1.37
N PHE A 51 41.18 1.12 1.78
CA PHE A 51 41.47 -0.25 2.18
C PHE A 51 41.09 -1.19 1.05
N VAL A 52 41.94 -2.17 0.77
CA VAL A 52 41.69 -3.20 -0.24
C VAL A 52 42.04 -4.55 0.38
N GLY A 53 41.06 -5.45 0.42
CA GLY A 53 41.17 -6.82 0.86
C GLY A 53 41.91 -7.69 -0.14
N THR A 54 41.66 -8.98 -0.04
CA THR A 54 42.22 -10.06 -0.84
C THR A 54 41.08 -10.85 -1.47
N PRO A 55 41.35 -11.73 -2.45
CA PRO A 55 40.30 -12.57 -3.03
C PRO A 55 39.76 -13.69 -2.13
N GLY A 56 39.99 -13.66 -0.81
CA GLY A 56 39.39 -14.61 0.13
C GLY A 56 39.04 -13.92 1.45
N ASP A 57 38.32 -14.62 2.32
CA ASP A 57 37.70 -14.08 3.53
C ASP A 57 38.62 -13.17 4.37
N ASP A 58 38.25 -11.89 4.47
CA ASP A 58 38.97 -10.85 5.16
C ASP A 58 38.23 -10.28 6.37
N VAL A 59 38.99 -9.65 7.27
CA VAL A 59 38.45 -8.83 8.36
C VAL A 59 39.05 -7.44 8.24
N ILE A 60 38.24 -6.49 7.77
CA ILE A 60 38.67 -5.11 7.51
C ILE A 60 38.05 -4.18 8.54
N VAL A 61 38.87 -3.30 9.10
CA VAL A 61 38.43 -2.30 10.07
C VAL A 61 38.94 -0.93 9.65
N GLY A 62 37.99 -0.03 9.35
CA GLY A 62 38.23 1.34 8.98
C GLY A 62 38.68 2.24 10.14
N THR A 63 38.68 3.53 9.85
CA THR A 63 39.03 4.63 10.73
C THR A 63 37.76 5.37 11.17
N PRO A 64 37.83 6.26 12.17
CA PRO A 64 36.68 7.12 12.52
C PRO A 64 36.47 8.30 11.56
N GLY A 65 37.09 8.29 10.38
CA GLY A 65 36.91 9.30 9.35
C GLY A 65 36.51 8.64 8.03
N PRO A 66 36.18 9.43 7.00
CA PRO A 66 35.67 8.90 5.74
C PRO A 66 36.70 7.99 5.07
N ASP A 67 36.28 6.77 4.75
CA ASP A 67 37.08 5.71 4.17
C ASP A 67 36.46 5.16 2.88
N VAL A 68 37.30 4.53 2.07
CA VAL A 68 36.87 3.73 0.92
C VAL A 68 37.39 2.31 1.10
N ILE A 69 36.51 1.32 1.16
CA ILE A 69 36.87 -0.07 1.46
C ILE A 69 36.41 -0.98 0.32
N TYR A 70 37.30 -1.86 -0.12
CA TYR A 70 37.00 -2.94 -1.06
C TYR A 70 37.33 -4.28 -0.38
N GLY A 71 36.33 -5.15 -0.19
CA GLY A 71 36.51 -6.53 0.30
C GLY A 71 37.21 -7.42 -0.72
N GLU A 72 36.91 -7.18 -2.00
CA GLU A 72 37.34 -7.96 -3.17
C GLU A 72 36.51 -9.23 -3.36
N GLY A 73 36.84 -10.36 -2.75
CA GLY A 73 35.97 -11.52 -2.83
C GLY A 73 36.30 -12.53 -1.75
N GLY A 74 35.43 -13.52 -1.56
CA GLY A 74 35.40 -14.27 -0.30
C GLY A 74 34.34 -13.69 0.62
N ASN A 75 34.14 -14.31 1.78
CA ASN A 75 33.11 -13.88 2.73
C ASN A 75 33.73 -12.97 3.78
N ASP A 76 33.55 -11.67 3.62
CA ASP A 76 34.26 -10.65 4.36
C ASP A 76 33.48 -10.13 5.58
N LEU A 77 34.22 -9.67 6.58
CA LEU A 77 33.70 -8.89 7.70
C LEU A 77 34.31 -7.50 7.68
N ILE A 78 33.51 -6.50 7.37
CA ILE A 78 33.94 -5.11 7.22
C ILE A 78 33.27 -4.23 8.28
N CYS A 79 34.08 -3.44 8.99
CA CYS A 79 33.59 -2.46 9.96
C CYS A 79 34.22 -1.09 9.64
N SER A 80 33.49 -0.19 9.00
CA SER A 80 34.00 1.12 8.57
C SER A 80 34.20 2.07 9.74
N ARG A 81 33.32 1.94 10.75
CA ARG A 81 33.30 2.61 12.05
C ARG A 81 32.59 3.94 12.04
N GLY A 82 33.07 4.97 11.37
CA GLY A 82 32.33 6.22 11.36
C GLY A 82 33.04 7.27 10.56
N GLY A 83 32.35 8.35 10.25
CA GLY A 83 32.68 9.12 9.04
C GLY A 83 31.71 8.70 7.94
N ASN A 84 31.83 9.32 6.76
CA ASN A 84 30.97 8.97 5.63
C ASN A 84 31.78 8.05 4.72
N ASP A 85 31.45 6.78 4.75
CA ASP A 85 32.25 5.72 4.17
C ASP A 85 31.66 5.20 2.87
N VAL A 86 32.51 4.64 2.00
CA VAL A 86 32.09 3.90 0.81
C VAL A 86 32.65 2.50 0.90
N VAL A 87 31.79 1.49 0.91
CA VAL A 87 32.19 0.09 1.09
C VAL A 87 31.65 -0.77 -0.04
N TYR A 88 32.52 -1.58 -0.62
CA TYR A 88 32.17 -2.66 -1.54
C TYR A 88 32.57 -3.98 -0.91
N GLY A 89 31.61 -4.88 -0.66
CA GLY A 89 31.86 -6.25 -0.21
C GLY A 89 32.54 -7.04 -1.31
N GLY A 90 31.84 -7.23 -2.43
CA GLY A 90 32.35 -7.94 -3.60
C GLY A 90 31.64 -9.29 -3.74
N PRO A 91 32.24 -10.30 -4.41
CA PRO A 91 31.63 -11.62 -4.46
C PRO A 91 31.89 -12.43 -3.19
N GLY A 92 30.83 -12.87 -2.54
CA GLY A 92 30.84 -13.66 -1.31
C GLY A 92 29.62 -13.35 -0.45
N ASP A 93 29.41 -14.10 0.63
CA ASP A 93 28.39 -13.74 1.61
C ASP A 93 29.04 -12.83 2.68
N ASP A 94 28.89 -11.52 2.53
CA ASP A 94 29.60 -10.51 3.31
C ASP A 94 28.79 -9.99 4.51
N VAL A 95 29.51 -9.42 5.48
CA VAL A 95 28.93 -8.69 6.62
C VAL A 95 29.59 -7.33 6.74
N VAL A 96 28.81 -6.27 6.54
CA VAL A 96 29.30 -4.88 6.55
C VAL A 96 28.57 -4.05 7.60
N TYR A 97 29.34 -3.33 8.41
CA TYR A 97 28.86 -2.32 9.35
C TYR A 97 29.41 -0.94 8.94
N GLY A 98 28.52 -0.01 8.56
CA GLY A 98 28.86 1.39 8.26
C GLY A 98 29.30 2.12 9.53
N GLY A 99 28.39 2.21 10.49
CA GLY A 99 28.62 2.90 11.77
C GLY A 99 28.01 4.30 11.73
N PRO A 100 28.44 5.24 12.59
CA PRO A 100 27.89 6.58 12.54
C PRO A 100 28.42 7.39 11.35
N GLY A 101 27.52 7.88 10.50
CA GLY A 101 27.84 8.66 9.32
C GLY A 101 26.77 8.55 8.25
N ASN A 102 27.03 9.15 7.09
CA ASN A 102 26.20 8.87 5.91
C ASN A 102 27.00 7.98 4.97
N ASP A 103 26.70 6.69 4.98
CA ASP A 103 27.50 5.67 4.34
C ASP A 103 26.87 5.19 3.02
N ASP A 104 27.72 4.71 2.11
CA ASP A 104 27.36 4.09 0.83
C ASP A 104 27.88 2.64 0.81
N LEU A 105 26.99 1.68 1.03
CA LEU A 105 27.32 0.27 1.24
C LEU A 105 26.81 -0.60 0.08
N HIS A 106 27.70 -1.42 -0.49
CA HIS A 106 27.40 -2.34 -1.60
C HIS A 106 27.78 -3.77 -1.20
N GLY A 107 26.83 -4.72 -1.23
CA GLY A 107 27.07 -6.15 -1.00
C GLY A 107 27.63 -6.86 -2.24
N ASP A 108 27.13 -6.50 -3.43
CA ASP A 108 27.48 -7.05 -4.74
C ASP A 108 26.93 -8.46 -5.03
N LEU A 109 27.72 -9.53 -4.91
CA LEU A 109 27.27 -10.88 -5.31
C LEU A 109 27.31 -11.83 -4.10
N GLY A 110 26.18 -12.28 -3.62
CA GLY A 110 26.10 -13.23 -2.51
C GLY A 110 24.89 -12.93 -1.63
N ASN A 111 24.82 -13.56 -0.45
CA ASN A 111 23.77 -13.30 0.52
C ASN A 111 24.33 -12.45 1.65
N ASP A 112 24.23 -11.15 1.49
CA ASP A 112 24.96 -10.18 2.28
C ASP A 112 24.16 -9.72 3.50
N ARG A 113 24.89 -9.18 4.49
CA ARG A 113 24.30 -8.51 5.65
C ARG A 113 24.92 -7.12 5.78
N LEU A 114 24.12 -6.10 5.50
CA LEU A 114 24.56 -4.72 5.48
C LEU A 114 23.81 -3.93 6.56
N TYR A 115 24.56 -3.22 7.40
CA TYR A 115 24.04 -2.40 8.50
C TYR A 115 24.55 -0.97 8.35
N GLY A 116 23.67 0.00 8.11
CA GLY A 116 24.00 1.43 8.05
C GLY A 116 24.37 1.98 9.43
N GLU A 117 23.50 1.74 10.42
CA GLU A 117 23.58 2.24 11.79
C GLU A 117 23.07 3.69 11.94
N ASP A 118 23.89 4.67 12.29
CA ASP A 118 23.43 6.03 12.59
C ASP A 118 23.75 6.96 11.42
N GLY A 119 22.74 7.59 10.82
CA GLY A 119 22.88 8.64 9.82
C GLY A 119 22.10 8.30 8.55
N ARG A 120 22.34 9.04 7.47
CA ARG A 120 21.58 8.87 6.23
C ARG A 120 22.36 7.99 5.27
N ASP A 121 21.95 6.74 5.18
CA ASP A 121 22.70 5.72 4.46
C ASP A 121 22.08 5.36 3.11
N GLU A 122 22.94 4.95 2.18
CA GLU A 122 22.58 4.31 0.93
C GLU A 122 23.12 2.87 0.94
N ILE A 123 22.23 1.89 0.86
CA ILE A 123 22.57 0.48 1.01
C ILE A 123 22.05 -0.30 -0.19
N ARG A 124 22.93 -1.09 -0.83
CA ARG A 124 22.63 -1.90 -2.01
C ARG A 124 23.07 -3.35 -1.73
N GLY A 125 22.11 -4.26 -1.62
CA GLY A 125 22.37 -5.69 -1.42
C GLY A 125 23.10 -6.28 -2.63
N GLY A 126 22.46 -6.21 -3.79
CA GLY A 126 23.04 -6.72 -5.03
C GLY A 126 22.31 -7.98 -5.46
N ALA A 127 23.04 -9.03 -5.83
CA ALA A 127 22.42 -10.28 -6.25
C ALA A 127 22.58 -11.38 -5.21
N GLY A 128 21.45 -11.96 -4.81
CA GLY A 128 21.38 -13.00 -3.78
C GLY A 128 20.32 -12.61 -2.76
N SER A 129 20.15 -13.37 -1.68
CA SER A 129 19.10 -13.10 -0.68
C SER A 129 19.69 -12.32 0.49
N ASP A 130 19.51 -11.01 0.45
CA ASP A 130 20.24 -10.07 1.29
C ASP A 130 19.44 -9.64 2.52
N PHE A 131 20.17 -9.20 3.54
CA PHE A 131 19.63 -8.54 4.72
C PHE A 131 20.18 -7.13 4.83
N LEU A 132 19.30 -6.14 4.80
CA LEU A 132 19.66 -4.72 4.86
C LEU A 132 18.96 -4.07 6.06
N ASP A 133 19.71 -3.34 6.87
CA ASP A 133 19.19 -2.56 8.01
C ASP A 133 19.76 -1.14 7.93
N GLY A 134 18.91 -0.16 7.62
CA GLY A 134 19.27 1.26 7.52
C GLY A 134 19.66 1.81 8.87
N GLY A 135 18.74 1.78 9.83
CA GLY A 135 19.01 2.19 11.20
C GLY A 135 18.39 3.55 11.51
N ALA A 136 19.17 4.47 12.02
CA ALA A 136 18.67 5.77 12.42
C ALA A 136 18.98 6.82 11.37
N GLY A 137 17.99 7.27 10.60
CA GLY A 137 18.22 8.39 9.71
C GLY A 137 17.17 8.60 8.65
N ARG A 138 17.55 8.56 7.39
CA ARG A 138 16.63 8.74 6.27
C ARG A 138 17.19 8.00 5.08
N ASP A 139 17.00 6.70 5.10
CA ASP A 139 17.86 5.77 4.40
C ASP A 139 17.29 5.38 3.04
N LEU A 140 18.17 4.87 2.18
CA LEU A 140 17.83 4.42 0.85
C LEU A 140 18.36 3.00 0.66
N LEU A 141 17.47 2.02 0.67
CA LEU A 141 17.80 0.60 0.62
C LEU A 141 17.33 -0.02 -0.70
N TYR A 142 18.22 -0.75 -1.37
CA TYR A 142 17.94 -1.53 -2.57
C TYR A 142 18.33 -2.99 -2.31
N GLY A 143 17.37 -3.92 -2.29
CA GLY A 143 17.64 -5.37 -2.21
C GLY A 143 18.33 -5.86 -3.48
N GLY A 144 17.60 -5.83 -4.59
CA GLY A 144 18.10 -6.26 -5.90
C GLY A 144 17.43 -7.56 -6.33
N PRO A 145 18.05 -8.40 -7.17
CA PRO A 145 17.52 -9.73 -7.46
C PRO A 145 17.78 -10.71 -6.31
N GLY A 146 16.72 -11.27 -5.74
CA GLY A 146 16.79 -12.28 -4.69
C GLY A 146 15.56 -12.31 -3.79
N ASN A 147 15.65 -12.94 -2.62
CA ASN A 147 14.57 -12.84 -1.63
C ASN A 147 15.12 -12.06 -0.45
N ASP A 148 14.91 -10.75 -0.47
CA ASP A 148 15.61 -9.83 0.39
C ASP A 148 14.78 -9.49 1.63
N THR A 149 15.46 -9.00 2.66
CA THR A 149 14.80 -8.47 3.86
C THR A 149 15.41 -7.12 4.20
N LEU A 150 14.58 -6.07 4.11
CA LEU A 150 14.98 -4.68 4.29
C LEU A 150 14.27 -4.08 5.51
N PHE A 151 15.02 -3.37 6.35
CA PHE A 151 14.52 -2.60 7.49
C PHE A 151 14.96 -1.13 7.39
N GLY A 152 14.04 -0.18 7.32
CA GLY A 152 14.33 1.25 7.42
C GLY A 152 14.66 1.66 8.86
N ARG A 153 13.82 1.19 9.80
CA ARG A 153 13.85 1.41 11.25
C ARG A 153 13.30 2.77 11.67
N THR A 154 14.11 3.81 11.71
CA THR A 154 13.66 5.12 12.18
C THR A 154 14.10 6.19 11.22
N GLY A 155 13.18 7.02 10.77
CA GLY A 155 13.46 7.88 9.63
C GLY A 155 12.31 7.85 8.65
N ASN A 156 12.42 8.67 7.60
CA ASN A 156 11.49 8.63 6.48
C ASN A 156 12.18 7.91 5.32
N ASP A 157 12.15 6.59 5.32
CA ASP A 157 13.07 5.74 4.57
C ASP A 157 12.51 5.37 3.19
N PHE A 158 13.39 4.99 2.27
CA PHE A 158 13.05 4.52 0.93
C PHE A 158 13.57 3.09 0.74
N LEU A 159 12.68 2.12 0.59
CA LEU A 159 13.01 0.71 0.49
C LEU A 159 12.52 0.13 -0.85
N PHE A 160 13.44 -0.45 -1.61
CA PHE A 160 13.17 -1.12 -2.88
C PHE A 160 13.58 -2.58 -2.80
N GLY A 161 12.63 -3.51 -2.82
CA GLY A 161 12.88 -4.96 -2.76
C GLY A 161 13.63 -5.43 -3.98
N GLY A 162 13.10 -5.14 -5.17
CA GLY A 162 13.70 -5.55 -6.42
C GLY A 162 12.97 -6.76 -6.96
N GLY A 163 13.68 -7.82 -7.31
CA GLY A 163 13.06 -9.00 -7.92
C GLY A 163 13.16 -10.21 -7.02
N GLY A 164 12.03 -10.77 -6.61
CA GLY A 164 11.94 -12.11 -6.02
C GLY A 164 10.86 -12.23 -4.97
N ARG A 165 11.18 -12.40 -3.69
CA ARG A 165 10.13 -12.52 -2.66
C ARG A 165 10.57 -11.87 -1.38
N ASP A 166 10.32 -10.57 -1.33
CA ASP A 166 10.99 -9.67 -0.43
C ASP A 166 10.14 -9.37 0.80
N ARG A 167 10.82 -8.89 1.85
CA ARG A 167 10.18 -8.39 3.07
C ARG A 167 10.72 -7.01 3.36
N LEU A 168 9.86 -6.02 3.31
CA LEU A 168 10.20 -4.62 3.56
C LEU A 168 9.48 -4.15 4.82
N TYR A 169 10.23 -3.52 5.72
CA TYR A 169 9.73 -2.94 6.96
C TYR A 169 10.19 -1.49 7.05
N GLY A 170 9.27 -0.53 6.92
CA GLY A 170 9.57 0.90 7.05
C GLY A 170 10.01 1.24 8.47
N GLY A 171 9.09 1.14 9.43
CA GLY A 171 9.38 1.29 10.84
C GLY A 171 8.70 2.53 11.43
N LEU A 172 9.48 3.49 11.89
CA LEU A 172 9.00 4.76 12.44
C LEU A 172 9.33 5.91 11.49
N GLY A 173 8.32 6.64 11.03
CA GLY A 173 8.43 7.80 10.15
C GLY A 173 7.58 7.61 8.91
N ASP A 174 7.53 8.62 8.03
CA ASP A 174 6.74 8.51 6.79
C ASP A 174 7.61 7.81 5.72
N ASP A 175 7.35 6.53 5.46
CA ASP A 175 8.21 5.65 4.66
C ASP A 175 7.70 5.42 3.23
N GLU A 176 8.60 5.07 2.32
CA GLU A 176 8.32 4.74 0.93
C GLU A 176 8.84 3.33 0.59
N LEU A 177 7.94 2.37 0.35
CA LEU A 177 8.26 0.95 0.13
C LEU A 177 7.78 0.50 -1.26
N GLN A 178 8.66 -0.15 -2.01
CA GLN A 178 8.36 -0.76 -3.31
C GLN A 178 8.84 -2.22 -3.33
N GLY A 179 7.94 -3.19 -3.53
CA GLY A 179 8.23 -4.61 -3.62
C GLY A 179 8.99 -4.92 -4.91
N GLY A 180 8.34 -4.71 -6.05
CA GLY A 180 8.88 -4.99 -7.38
C GLY A 180 8.27 -6.28 -7.94
N PRO A 181 8.94 -6.99 -8.87
CA PRO A 181 8.45 -8.29 -9.30
C PRO A 181 8.62 -9.35 -8.20
N GLY A 182 7.54 -9.86 -7.65
CA GLY A 182 7.61 -10.83 -6.58
C GLY A 182 6.31 -11.06 -5.85
N ASN A 183 6.30 -11.97 -4.88
CA ASN A 183 5.16 -12.11 -3.96
C ASN A 183 5.56 -11.52 -2.61
N ASP A 184 5.57 -10.20 -2.54
CA ASP A 184 6.29 -9.45 -1.54
C ASP A 184 5.45 -9.18 -0.31
N ARG A 185 6.13 -8.76 0.76
CA ARG A 185 5.50 -8.38 2.02
C ARG A 185 6.02 -7.04 2.48
N LEU A 186 5.16 -6.03 2.43
CA LEU A 186 5.48 -4.67 2.79
C LEU A 186 4.73 -4.30 4.07
N TYR A 187 5.46 -3.72 5.03
CA TYR A 187 4.93 -3.21 6.29
C TYR A 187 5.42 -1.77 6.48
N GLY A 188 4.52 -0.79 6.42
CA GLY A 188 4.84 0.63 6.60
C GLY A 188 5.31 0.90 8.03
N GLY A 189 4.44 0.69 9.01
CA GLY A 189 4.78 0.79 10.42
C GLY A 189 4.02 1.92 11.09
N SER A 190 4.71 2.97 11.53
CA SER A 190 4.09 4.15 12.13
C SER A 190 4.51 5.38 11.34
N GLY A 191 3.55 6.17 10.88
CA GLY A 191 3.77 7.28 9.96
C GLY A 191 2.76 7.22 8.83
N ASN A 192 2.84 8.16 7.89
CA ASN A 192 2.00 8.15 6.70
C ASN A 192 2.82 7.53 5.56
N ASP A 193 2.59 6.26 5.28
CA ASP A 193 3.48 5.46 4.46
C ASP A 193 2.95 5.29 3.02
N PHE A 194 3.86 5.14 2.06
CA PHE A 194 3.54 4.80 0.67
C PHE A 194 4.08 3.40 0.35
N LEU A 195 3.18 2.47 0.00
CA LEU A 195 3.53 1.08 -0.28
C LEU A 195 3.09 0.70 -1.71
N TRP A 196 4.02 0.22 -2.55
CA TRP A 196 3.74 -0.35 -3.86
C TRP A 196 4.17 -1.82 -3.92
N GLY A 197 3.24 -2.74 -4.18
CA GLY A 197 3.55 -4.17 -4.38
C GLY A 197 4.23 -4.43 -5.72
N ASP A 198 3.72 -3.80 -6.78
CA ASP A 198 4.08 -4.00 -8.19
C ASP A 198 3.58 -5.32 -8.79
N ASP A 199 4.44 -6.23 -9.25
CA ASP A 199 4.02 -7.40 -10.03
C ASP A 199 4.10 -8.66 -9.15
N GLY A 200 2.97 -9.26 -8.80
CA GLY A 200 2.83 -10.59 -8.17
C GLY A 200 1.74 -10.60 -7.11
N ASP A 201 1.69 -11.63 -6.26
CA ASP A 201 0.66 -11.72 -5.23
C ASP A 201 1.20 -11.17 -3.89
N ASP A 202 0.92 -9.91 -3.60
CA ASP A 202 1.57 -9.18 -2.51
C ASP A 202 0.74 -9.08 -1.23
N LEU A 203 1.42 -8.84 -0.11
CA LEU A 203 0.82 -8.45 1.16
C LEU A 203 1.33 -7.07 1.56
N LEU A 204 0.45 -6.07 1.57
CA LEU A 204 0.75 -4.71 2.00
C LEU A 204 0.01 -4.40 3.30
N VAL A 205 0.74 -3.89 4.28
CA VAL A 205 0.22 -3.50 5.59
C VAL A 205 0.71 -2.09 5.89
N GLY A 206 -0.20 -1.12 5.95
CA GLY A 206 0.14 0.29 6.23
C GLY A 206 0.65 0.46 7.66
N GLY A 207 -0.24 0.36 8.63
CA GLY A 207 0.10 0.41 10.04
C GLY A 207 -0.63 1.56 10.72
N ALA A 208 0.09 2.41 11.43
CA ALA A 208 -0.50 3.55 12.12
C ALA A 208 -0.19 4.85 11.38
N GLY A 209 -1.22 5.58 10.95
CA GLY A 209 -1.11 6.82 10.19
C GLY A 209 -1.99 6.77 8.95
N ASP A 210 -1.95 7.81 8.12
CA ASP A 210 -2.77 7.89 6.91
C ASP A 210 -1.97 7.35 5.72
N ASP A 211 -2.14 6.07 5.39
CA ASP A 211 -1.27 5.37 4.43
C ASP A 211 -1.82 5.35 2.99
N LEU A 212 -0.93 5.20 1.99
CA LEU A 212 -1.28 4.89 0.60
C LEU A 212 -0.69 3.53 0.20
N LEU A 213 -1.56 2.58 -0.10
CA LEU A 213 -1.17 1.23 -0.51
C LEU A 213 -1.61 0.97 -1.95
N GLN A 214 -0.70 0.51 -2.80
CA GLN A 214 -0.97 0.10 -4.17
C GLN A 214 -0.44 -1.31 -4.42
N GLY A 215 -1.32 -2.30 -4.56
CA GLY A 215 -0.99 -3.69 -4.83
C GLY A 215 -0.26 -3.86 -6.16
N GLY A 216 -0.90 -3.52 -7.27
CA GLY A 216 -0.29 -3.62 -8.60
C GLY A 216 -0.89 -4.77 -9.39
N ARG A 217 -0.09 -5.53 -10.13
CA ARG A 217 -0.59 -6.69 -10.88
C ARG A 217 -0.53 -7.93 -10.00
N GLY A 218 -1.67 -8.52 -9.72
CA GLY A 218 -1.75 -9.85 -9.14
C GLY A 218 -2.87 -9.92 -8.11
N SER A 219 -2.81 -10.93 -7.24
CA SER A 219 -3.81 -11.16 -6.21
C SER A 219 -3.32 -10.64 -4.86
N ASP A 220 -3.46 -9.34 -4.66
CA ASP A 220 -2.90 -8.68 -3.48
C ASP A 220 -3.83 -8.68 -2.27
N ALA A 221 -3.23 -8.61 -1.09
CA ALA A 221 -3.89 -8.40 0.19
C ALA A 221 -3.40 -7.09 0.82
N LEU A 222 -4.27 -6.08 0.90
CA LEU A 222 -3.96 -4.76 1.44
C LEU A 222 -4.70 -4.53 2.76
N TYR A 223 -3.97 -4.07 3.79
CA TYR A 223 -4.51 -3.74 5.11
C TYR A 223 -3.96 -2.38 5.58
N GLY A 224 -4.78 -1.33 5.59
CA GLY A 224 -4.36 -0.01 6.08
C GLY A 224 -4.08 0.02 7.59
N GLN A 225 -4.96 -0.57 8.39
CA GLN A 225 -4.94 -0.56 9.87
C GLN A 225 -5.43 0.77 10.48
N ASP A 226 -4.63 1.43 11.33
CA ASP A 226 -5.04 2.57 12.15
C ASP A 226 -4.81 3.88 11.40
N GLY A 227 -5.88 4.58 10.97
CA GLY A 227 -5.77 5.89 10.32
C GLY A 227 -6.71 6.04 9.13
N PHE A 228 -6.47 7.04 8.28
CA PHE A 228 -7.23 7.26 7.05
C PHE A 228 -6.43 6.81 5.82
N ASP A 229 -6.61 5.56 5.43
CA ASP A 229 -5.81 4.94 4.37
C ASP A 229 -6.46 4.99 2.98
N GLU A 230 -5.63 5.05 1.94
CA GLU A 230 -5.99 4.94 0.52
C GLU A 230 -5.42 3.65 -0.10
N LEU A 231 -6.28 2.71 -0.49
CA LEU A 231 -5.89 1.37 -0.96
C LEU A 231 -6.26 1.14 -2.44
N TRP A 232 -5.30 0.70 -3.26
CA TRP A 232 -5.41 0.46 -4.69
C TRP A 232 -4.89 -0.93 -5.09
N GLY A 233 -5.75 -1.90 -5.38
CA GLY A 233 -5.29 -3.24 -5.84
C GLY A 233 -4.70 -3.32 -7.27
N GLY A 234 -4.29 -2.21 -7.90
CA GLY A 234 -3.63 -2.14 -9.22
C GLY A 234 -4.42 -2.49 -10.50
N GLU A 235 -3.74 -2.93 -11.58
CA GLU A 235 -4.30 -3.11 -12.95
C GLU A 235 -4.90 -4.51 -13.17
N CYS A 236 -6.20 -4.55 -13.49
CA CYS A 236 -6.88 -5.77 -13.96
C CYS A 236 -6.28 -6.25 -15.30
N VAL A 237 -5.42 -7.27 -15.29
CA VAL A 237 -5.08 -8.02 -16.51
C VAL A 237 -6.30 -8.87 -16.91
N LEU A 238 -6.87 -8.62 -18.09
CA LEU A 238 -7.97 -9.39 -18.67
C LEU A 238 -7.56 -10.87 -18.82
N GLY A 239 -7.93 -11.73 -17.87
CA GLY A 239 -7.68 -13.18 -17.93
C GLY A 239 -7.45 -13.91 -16.61
N SER A 240 -7.20 -13.20 -15.50
CA SER A 240 -7.04 -13.81 -14.16
C SER A 240 -8.25 -13.54 -13.25
N PRO A 241 -8.71 -14.51 -12.44
CA PRO A 241 -9.85 -14.31 -11.56
C PRO A 241 -9.44 -13.55 -10.29
N MET A 242 -9.95 -12.31 -10.13
CA MET A 242 -9.76 -11.34 -9.02
C MET A 242 -8.52 -10.44 -9.15
N LYS A 243 -8.47 -9.17 -8.71
CA LYS A 243 -9.42 -8.22 -8.08
C LYS A 243 -8.77 -6.84 -8.18
N CYS A 244 -9.31 -5.91 -8.96
CA CYS A 244 -8.90 -4.50 -8.85
C CYS A 244 -10.10 -3.57 -8.91
N ARG A 245 -10.24 -2.67 -7.94
CA ARG A 245 -10.79 -1.36 -8.23
C ARG A 245 -10.17 -0.28 -7.33
N SER A 246 -9.70 0.73 -8.04
CA SER A 246 -9.20 2.03 -7.66
C SER A 246 -10.13 2.84 -6.75
N VAL A 247 -9.54 3.63 -5.84
CA VAL A 247 -10.21 4.65 -5.02
C VAL A 247 -9.70 6.05 -5.39
N PRO A 248 -10.22 6.79 -6.39
CA PRO A 248 -9.77 8.16 -6.59
C PRO A 248 -10.46 9.13 -5.61
N SER A 249 -9.66 9.74 -4.74
CA SER A 249 -10.00 10.92 -3.94
C SER A 249 -9.95 12.22 -4.79
N GLY A 250 -10.81 13.19 -4.45
CA GLY A 250 -10.70 14.64 -4.70
C GLY A 250 -10.18 15.29 -6.01
N ARG A 251 -11.12 15.66 -6.90
CA ARG A 251 -11.17 16.83 -7.84
C ARG A 251 -10.42 16.76 -9.21
N PRO A 252 -11.11 17.05 -10.35
CA PRO A 252 -10.54 16.91 -11.70
C PRO A 252 -9.84 18.18 -12.21
N PRO A 253 -8.94 18.05 -13.21
CA PRO A 253 -9.06 18.82 -14.44
C PRO A 253 -9.57 17.90 -15.55
N SER A 254 -10.73 18.27 -16.09
CA SER A 254 -11.27 17.97 -17.43
C SER A 254 -10.91 16.66 -18.16
N SER A 255 -12.00 16.00 -18.56
CA SER A 255 -12.26 15.34 -19.85
C SER A 255 -11.89 13.86 -20.08
N SER A 256 -12.99 13.09 -20.31
CA SER A 256 -13.18 11.94 -21.21
C SER A 256 -12.55 10.57 -20.90
N ILE A 257 -13.42 9.57 -20.69
CA ILE A 257 -13.16 8.12 -20.82
C ILE A 257 -14.18 7.54 -21.82
N PRO A 258 -13.80 6.66 -22.76
CA PRO A 258 -14.71 5.72 -23.44
C PRO A 258 -14.58 4.27 -22.92
N ALA A 259 -15.64 3.50 -23.14
CA ALA A 259 -15.95 2.15 -22.64
C ALA A 259 -15.38 0.98 -23.49
N GLU A 260 -15.31 -0.25 -22.93
CA GLU A 260 -15.88 -1.52 -23.50
C GLU A 260 -15.45 -2.81 -22.75
N SER A 261 -16.42 -3.69 -22.40
CA SER A 261 -16.63 -5.13 -22.77
C SER A 261 -15.59 -6.16 -22.26
N GLY A 262 -15.87 -7.33 -21.66
CA GLY A 262 -17.07 -8.14 -21.44
C GLY A 262 -16.72 -9.62 -21.71
N ASP A 263 -16.64 -10.50 -20.70
CA ASP A 263 -16.69 -11.98 -20.87
C ASP A 263 -17.00 -12.71 -19.54
N THR A 264 -17.60 -13.90 -19.63
CA THR A 264 -18.31 -14.63 -18.55
C THR A 264 -17.65 -15.97 -18.20
N TYR A 265 -17.62 -16.35 -16.90
CA TYR A 265 -17.35 -17.73 -16.45
C TYR A 265 -18.28 -18.19 -15.30
N GLN A 266 -18.43 -19.51 -15.18
CA GLN A 266 -19.40 -20.25 -14.37
C GLN A 266 -18.98 -20.49 -12.91
N GLY A 267 -19.89 -20.20 -11.97
CA GLY A 267 -20.41 -21.18 -10.98
C GLY A 267 -19.70 -21.48 -9.65
N GLY A 268 -20.28 -21.00 -8.54
CA GLY A 268 -20.43 -21.70 -7.23
C GLY A 268 -20.25 -20.81 -5.97
N PRO A 269 -20.89 -21.08 -4.80
CA PRO A 269 -22.15 -21.77 -4.49
C PRO A 269 -23.29 -20.81 -4.02
N LYS A 270 -24.55 -21.25 -4.19
CA LYS A 270 -25.78 -20.53 -3.83
C LYS A 270 -26.20 -20.77 -2.37
N LEU A 271 -26.76 -19.77 -1.71
CA LEU A 271 -27.64 -19.94 -0.55
C LEU A 271 -29.08 -20.14 -1.04
N ASP A 272 -29.57 -21.38 -0.94
CA ASP A 272 -30.94 -21.75 -1.28
C ASP A 272 -31.92 -21.45 -0.12
N ALA A 273 -32.81 -20.49 -0.34
CA ALA A 273 -34.03 -20.32 0.46
C ALA A 273 -35.25 -20.64 -0.41
N CYS A 274 -35.42 -21.91 -0.79
CA CYS A 274 -36.68 -22.44 -1.32
C CYS A 274 -36.62 -23.98 -1.42
N ASN A 275 -36.90 -24.69 -0.32
CA ASN A 275 -37.75 -25.88 -0.41
C ASN A 275 -38.12 -26.43 0.96
N ARG A 276 -39.42 -26.49 1.25
CA ARG A 276 -40.08 -27.66 1.85
C ARG A 276 -41.60 -27.59 1.62
N SER A 277 -42.03 -28.31 0.57
CA SER A 277 -43.27 -29.13 0.41
C SER A 277 -44.61 -28.56 0.92
N ALA A 278 -45.74 -28.61 0.20
CA ALA A 278 -46.25 -29.66 -0.68
C ALA A 278 -47.46 -29.14 -1.50
N THR A 279 -47.84 -29.92 -2.52
CA THR A 279 -49.05 -29.82 -3.38
C THR A 279 -49.11 -28.64 -4.37
N LEU A 280 -48.69 -28.91 -5.62
CA LEU A 280 -49.13 -28.17 -6.81
C LEU A 280 -50.37 -28.87 -7.39
N PRO A 281 -51.34 -28.10 -7.90
CA PRO A 281 -51.74 -28.31 -9.29
C PRO A 281 -51.61 -27.04 -10.15
N ASP A 282 -51.01 -27.25 -11.32
CA ASP A 282 -51.18 -26.56 -12.60
C ASP A 282 -50.95 -25.04 -12.68
N GLY A 283 -49.76 -24.65 -13.18
CA GLY A 283 -49.60 -23.32 -13.77
C GLY A 283 -48.23 -22.64 -13.85
N CYS A 284 -47.09 -23.32 -13.69
CA CYS A 284 -45.80 -22.70 -14.04
C CYS A 284 -45.48 -22.89 -15.53
N ASP A 285 -46.01 -21.95 -16.34
CA ASP A 285 -45.65 -21.77 -17.75
C ASP A 285 -44.15 -21.47 -17.90
N THR A 286 -43.47 -22.26 -18.73
CA THR A 286 -42.04 -22.12 -19.08
C THR A 286 -41.83 -21.32 -20.36
N ARG A 287 -42.74 -20.40 -20.74
CA ARG A 287 -42.54 -19.54 -21.93
C ARG A 287 -43.06 -18.11 -21.74
N ARG A 288 -42.29 -17.29 -21.03
CA ARG A 288 -42.03 -15.88 -21.41
C ARG A 288 -40.85 -15.36 -20.62
N GLY A 289 -39.89 -14.78 -21.33
CA GLY A 289 -38.59 -14.40 -20.80
C GLY A 289 -38.69 -13.32 -19.73
N SER A 290 -38.40 -13.72 -18.50
CA SER A 290 -37.87 -12.85 -17.45
C SER A 290 -36.84 -13.71 -16.72
N ARG A 291 -35.59 -13.70 -17.21
CA ARG A 291 -34.49 -14.40 -16.55
C ARG A 291 -34.34 -13.80 -15.15
N GLY A 292 -34.71 -14.58 -14.14
CA GLY A 292 -34.17 -14.38 -12.80
C GLY A 292 -32.65 -14.43 -12.89
N TYR A 293 -31.99 -13.34 -12.50
CA TYR A 293 -30.56 -13.33 -12.27
C TYR A 293 -30.34 -13.34 -10.77
N GLY A 294 -30.26 -14.56 -10.23
CA GLY A 294 -29.53 -14.81 -8.99
C GLY A 294 -28.04 -14.66 -9.28
N TYR A 295 -27.50 -13.51 -8.94
CA TYR A 295 -26.08 -13.29 -8.71
C TYR A 295 -25.96 -12.48 -7.42
N LEU A 296 -25.60 -13.15 -6.32
CA LEU A 296 -24.91 -12.49 -5.23
C LEU A 296 -23.54 -12.08 -5.78
N LYS A 297 -23.48 -10.90 -6.41
CA LYS A 297 -22.25 -10.28 -6.87
C LYS A 297 -21.54 -9.67 -5.67
N ASP A 298 -20.23 -9.87 -5.62
CA ASP A 298 -19.24 -9.22 -4.74
C ASP A 298 -19.12 -7.70 -5.03
N THR A 299 -20.23 -7.02 -5.36
CA THR A 299 -20.36 -5.58 -5.61
C THR A 299 -20.70 -4.81 -4.33
N SER A 300 -20.74 -5.48 -3.19
CA SER A 300 -21.18 -4.95 -1.90
C SER A 300 -20.02 -4.34 -1.09
N ARG A 301 -19.07 -3.62 -1.67
CA ARG A 301 -18.05 -2.88 -0.89
C ARG A 301 -17.80 -1.44 -1.36
N GLU A 302 -17.78 -1.17 -2.66
CA GLU A 302 -17.50 0.18 -3.21
C GLU A 302 -18.60 1.20 -2.88
N TRP A 303 -19.87 0.77 -2.89
CA TRP A 303 -21.01 1.65 -2.66
C TRP A 303 -21.34 1.87 -1.18
N TRP A 304 -21.00 0.93 -0.29
CA TRP A 304 -21.15 1.13 1.17
C TRP A 304 -20.32 2.31 1.66
N TRP A 305 -19.14 2.49 1.07
CA TRP A 305 -18.29 3.64 1.32
C TRP A 305 -18.92 4.94 0.80
N GLN A 306 -19.55 4.93 -0.38
CA GLN A 306 -20.23 6.11 -0.92
C GLN A 306 -21.46 6.52 -0.09
N ILE A 307 -22.11 5.56 0.56
CA ILE A 307 -23.17 5.82 1.54
C ILE A 307 -22.60 6.52 2.77
N GLY A 308 -21.53 5.99 3.37
CA GLY A 308 -20.85 6.65 4.51
C GLY A 308 -20.41 8.07 4.16
N ARG A 309 -19.65 8.22 3.06
CA ARG A 309 -19.18 9.51 2.55
C ARG A 309 -20.30 10.53 2.34
N ALA A 310 -21.43 10.11 1.75
CA ALA A 310 -22.56 10.99 1.52
C ALA A 310 -23.17 11.53 2.82
N PHE A 311 -23.24 10.68 3.85
CA PHE A 311 -23.74 11.03 5.18
C PHE A 311 -22.75 11.94 5.92
N ASP A 312 -21.45 11.66 5.83
CA ASP A 312 -20.38 12.50 6.39
C ASP A 312 -20.37 13.90 5.75
N GLU A 313 -20.42 13.99 4.42
CA GLU A 313 -20.46 15.27 3.71
C GLU A 313 -21.68 16.12 4.13
N ARG A 314 -22.82 15.46 4.40
CA ARG A 314 -24.02 16.15 4.87
C ARG A 314 -23.88 16.55 6.34
N ALA A 315 -23.32 15.69 7.20
CA ALA A 315 -23.05 15.97 8.60
C ALA A 315 -22.09 17.17 8.76
N GLN A 316 -21.03 17.23 7.96
CA GLN A 316 -20.08 18.36 7.96
C GLN A 316 -20.76 19.68 7.58
N ARG A 317 -21.65 19.69 6.59
CA ARG A 317 -22.45 20.89 6.26
C ARG A 317 -23.37 21.31 7.41
N LEU A 318 -23.99 20.34 8.08
CA LEU A 318 -24.84 20.61 9.25
C LEU A 318 -24.03 21.17 10.43
N LEU A 319 -22.81 20.68 10.65
CA LEU A 319 -21.90 21.21 11.68
C LEU A 319 -21.52 22.66 11.39
N GLN A 320 -21.23 22.99 10.12
CA GLN A 320 -20.98 24.37 9.70
C GLN A 320 -22.20 25.29 9.91
N ASP A 321 -23.41 24.76 9.76
CA ASP A 321 -24.67 25.46 10.02
C ASP A 321 -25.04 25.50 11.52
N GLY A 322 -24.19 24.99 12.42
CA GLY A 322 -24.44 24.94 13.87
C GLY A 322 -25.44 23.88 14.33
N LYS A 323 -25.77 22.90 13.47
CA LYS A 323 -26.77 21.85 13.72
C LYS A 323 -26.13 20.56 14.23
N GLN A 324 -25.36 20.66 15.31
CA GLN A 324 -24.57 19.54 15.86
C GLN A 324 -25.42 18.30 16.17
N TRP A 325 -26.57 18.48 16.83
CA TRP A 325 -27.44 17.34 17.18
C TRP A 325 -28.01 16.60 15.94
N VAL A 326 -28.24 17.31 14.83
CA VAL A 326 -28.72 16.70 13.57
C VAL A 326 -27.59 15.94 12.91
N ALA A 327 -26.36 16.48 12.95
CA ALA A 327 -25.18 15.83 12.39
C ALA A 327 -24.86 14.53 13.15
N ASP A 328 -24.81 14.57 14.48
CA ASP A 328 -24.54 13.39 15.31
C ASP A 328 -25.61 12.31 15.09
N ARG A 329 -26.89 12.72 15.03
CA ARG A 329 -27.98 11.79 14.76
C ARG A 329 -27.91 11.20 13.35
N LEU A 330 -27.56 12.01 12.34
CA LEU A 330 -27.43 11.56 10.96
C LEU A 330 -26.34 10.50 10.82
N LEU A 331 -25.18 10.68 11.46
CA LEU A 331 -24.08 9.72 11.41
C LEU A 331 -24.44 8.38 12.06
N ALA A 332 -25.26 8.40 13.11
CA ALA A 332 -25.78 7.18 13.73
C ALA A 332 -26.71 6.36 12.80
N GLU A 333 -27.24 6.96 11.73
CA GLU A 333 -28.14 6.29 10.77
C GLU A 333 -27.38 5.64 9.60
N VAL A 334 -26.05 5.74 9.52
CA VAL A 334 -25.26 5.21 8.40
C VAL A 334 -25.42 3.70 8.24
N GLU A 335 -25.39 2.92 9.32
CA GLU A 335 -25.57 1.47 9.23
C GLU A 335 -27.00 1.08 8.83
N HIS A 336 -28.01 1.85 9.27
CA HIS A 336 -29.40 1.66 8.84
C HIS A 336 -29.55 1.98 7.34
N ALA A 337 -28.87 3.03 6.85
CA ALA A 337 -28.81 3.37 5.44
C ALA A 337 -28.27 2.21 4.59
N LYS A 338 -27.26 1.51 5.11
CA LYS A 338 -26.71 0.33 4.44
C LYS A 338 -27.73 -0.80 4.37
N GLN A 339 -28.44 -1.07 5.46
CA GLN A 339 -29.50 -2.09 5.50
C GLN A 339 -30.64 -1.79 4.52
N ILE A 340 -31.03 -0.52 4.38
CA ILE A 340 -32.03 -0.09 3.41
C ILE A 340 -31.59 -0.42 1.99
N VAL A 341 -30.37 -0.05 1.60
CA VAL A 341 -29.83 -0.33 0.25
C VAL A 341 -29.68 -1.84 0.01
N ALA A 342 -29.29 -2.60 1.03
CA ALA A 342 -29.20 -4.06 0.94
C ALA A 342 -30.56 -4.69 0.60
N CYS A 343 -31.66 -4.09 1.05
CA CYS A 343 -33.01 -4.58 0.81
C CYS A 343 -33.63 -4.01 -0.49
N GLU A 344 -33.50 -2.70 -0.71
CA GLU A 344 -34.16 -1.99 -1.83
C GLU A 344 -33.54 -2.34 -3.19
N SER A 345 -32.20 -2.41 -3.25
CA SER A 345 -31.48 -2.61 -4.51
C SER A 345 -30.52 -3.80 -4.49
N LEU A 346 -30.44 -4.55 -3.39
CA LEU A 346 -29.41 -5.58 -3.20
C LEU A 346 -27.99 -5.02 -3.34
N GLY A 347 -27.81 -3.70 -3.14
CA GLY A 347 -26.54 -3.01 -3.39
C GLY A 347 -26.20 -2.80 -4.88
N ASP A 348 -27.17 -2.94 -5.79
CA ASP A 348 -26.98 -2.66 -7.22
C ASP A 348 -27.33 -1.19 -7.55
N PRO A 349 -26.33 -0.35 -7.89
CA PRO A 349 -26.55 1.06 -8.24
C PRO A 349 -27.28 1.26 -9.57
N PHE A 350 -27.44 0.21 -10.39
CA PHE A 350 -28.15 0.25 -11.66
C PHE A 350 -29.52 -0.41 -11.57
N GLN A 351 -29.93 -0.85 -10.38
CA GLN A 351 -31.26 -1.39 -10.13
C GLN A 351 -32.33 -0.36 -10.53
N MET A 352 -33.23 -0.77 -11.41
CA MET A 352 -34.43 -0.01 -11.77
C MET A 352 -35.63 -0.92 -11.58
N THR A 353 -36.61 -0.49 -10.78
CA THR A 353 -37.88 -1.21 -10.68
C THR A 353 -39.04 -0.34 -11.15
N PRO A 354 -39.97 -0.89 -11.95
CA PRO A 354 -41.17 -0.15 -12.36
C PRO A 354 -41.95 0.31 -11.14
N SER A 355 -42.37 1.58 -11.14
CA SER A 355 -43.16 2.15 -10.06
C SER A 355 -44.54 2.53 -10.56
N SER A 356 -45.59 2.02 -9.90
CA SER A 356 -46.97 2.44 -10.13
C SER A 356 -47.24 3.79 -9.46
N SER A 357 -46.85 4.87 -10.14
CA SER A 357 -47.20 6.23 -9.72
C SER A 357 -48.48 6.70 -10.43
N PRO A 358 -49.53 7.13 -9.70
CA PRO A 358 -50.77 7.62 -10.32
C PRO A 358 -50.49 8.76 -11.30
N GLY A 359 -50.88 8.58 -12.57
CA GLY A 359 -50.64 9.56 -13.64
C GLY A 359 -49.28 9.45 -14.35
N TYR A 360 -48.38 8.57 -13.91
CA TYR A 360 -47.05 8.36 -14.51
C TYR A 360 -46.76 6.87 -14.72
N PRO A 361 -47.30 6.25 -15.78
CA PRO A 361 -47.21 4.80 -16.02
C PRO A 361 -45.80 4.31 -16.39
N THR A 362 -44.87 5.24 -16.67
CA THR A 362 -43.47 4.95 -16.98
C THR A 362 -42.53 5.34 -15.84
N ALA A 363 -43.05 5.68 -14.66
CA ALA A 363 -42.21 5.98 -13.50
C ALA A 363 -41.44 4.74 -13.04
N THR A 364 -40.25 4.97 -12.55
CA THR A 364 -39.34 3.95 -12.01
C THR A 364 -38.84 4.41 -10.65
N VAL A 365 -38.36 3.47 -9.85
CA VAL A 365 -37.48 3.76 -8.73
C VAL A 365 -36.10 3.22 -9.04
N ASP A 366 -35.08 4.06 -8.82
CA ASP A 366 -33.79 3.89 -9.46
C ASP A 366 -32.61 4.03 -8.49
N GLY A 367 -31.57 3.24 -8.74
CA GLY A 367 -30.28 3.27 -8.04
C GLY A 367 -30.32 2.72 -6.61
N LEU A 368 -29.23 2.95 -5.86
CA LEU A 368 -29.01 2.30 -4.56
C LEU A 368 -30.18 2.41 -3.59
N PHE A 369 -30.72 3.63 -3.42
CA PHE A 369 -31.84 3.92 -2.54
C PHE A 369 -33.19 3.91 -3.27
N GLN A 370 -33.28 3.38 -4.49
CA GLN A 370 -34.51 3.29 -5.27
C GLN A 370 -35.30 4.62 -5.25
N HIS A 371 -34.66 5.73 -5.63
CA HIS A 371 -35.34 7.03 -5.69
C HIS A 371 -36.33 7.06 -6.85
N LYS A 372 -37.54 7.60 -6.62
CA LYS A 372 -38.53 7.78 -7.70
C LYS A 372 -38.00 8.72 -8.77
N SER A 373 -37.94 8.26 -10.02
CA SER A 373 -37.41 9.01 -11.16
C SER A 373 -38.14 10.34 -11.41
N ILE A 374 -39.45 10.40 -11.15
CA ILE A 374 -40.27 11.61 -11.28
C ILE A 374 -39.91 12.72 -10.28
N HIS A 375 -39.23 12.39 -9.17
CA HIS A 375 -38.81 13.34 -8.15
C HIS A 375 -37.30 13.57 -8.13
N TRP A 376 -36.54 12.80 -8.93
CA TRP A 376 -35.09 12.79 -8.88
C TRP A 376 -34.50 14.19 -9.14
N ALA A 377 -34.87 14.83 -10.25
CA ALA A 377 -34.29 16.11 -10.65
C ALA A 377 -34.51 17.21 -9.59
N SER A 378 -35.70 17.27 -8.97
CA SER A 378 -36.01 18.26 -7.94
C SER A 378 -35.32 17.95 -6.61
N ARG A 379 -35.22 16.67 -6.21
CA ARG A 379 -34.51 16.25 -4.99
C ARG A 379 -33.01 16.45 -5.11
N ALA A 380 -32.42 16.10 -6.24
CA ALA A 380 -30.99 16.29 -6.51
C ALA A 380 -30.63 17.78 -6.46
N ALA A 381 -31.44 18.65 -7.07
CA ALA A 381 -31.26 20.10 -6.97
C ALA A 381 -31.38 20.61 -5.52
N ALA A 382 -32.39 20.17 -4.76
CA ALA A 382 -32.58 20.57 -3.36
C ALA A 382 -31.47 20.08 -2.43
N ALA A 383 -30.83 18.96 -2.75
CA ALA A 383 -29.67 18.42 -2.03
C ALA A 383 -28.36 19.12 -2.39
N GLY A 384 -28.34 20.00 -3.40
CA GLY A 384 -27.14 20.73 -3.86
C GLY A 384 -26.40 20.05 -5.01
N TYR A 385 -27.03 19.11 -5.71
CA TYR A 385 -26.44 18.30 -6.79
C TYR A 385 -27.29 18.34 -8.07
N PRO A 386 -27.56 19.52 -8.66
CA PRO A 386 -28.38 19.63 -9.87
C PRO A 386 -27.71 18.91 -11.04
N GLY A 387 -28.51 18.18 -11.83
CA GLY A 387 -28.04 17.47 -13.02
C GLY A 387 -27.30 16.16 -12.77
N ALA A 388 -27.18 15.73 -11.50
CA ALA A 388 -26.58 14.44 -11.17
C ALA A 388 -27.43 13.26 -11.70
N SER A 389 -26.78 12.16 -12.07
CA SER A 389 -27.46 10.92 -12.46
C SER A 389 -27.99 10.18 -11.24
N VAL A 390 -29.18 9.58 -11.35
CA VAL A 390 -29.74 8.71 -10.30
C VAL A 390 -28.95 7.41 -10.14
N PHE A 391 -28.20 7.02 -11.17
CA PHE A 391 -27.30 5.85 -11.17
C PHE A 391 -25.87 6.19 -10.75
N ASP A 392 -25.56 7.47 -10.48
CA ASP A 392 -24.34 7.84 -9.77
C ASP A 392 -24.57 7.52 -8.29
N PRO A 393 -23.84 6.55 -7.71
CA PRO A 393 -24.25 6.02 -6.41
C PRO A 393 -23.87 6.94 -5.26
N LEU A 394 -22.88 7.82 -5.47
CA LEU A 394 -22.54 8.89 -4.54
C LEU A 394 -23.63 9.97 -4.58
N ALA A 395 -24.09 10.36 -5.77
CA ALA A 395 -25.21 11.31 -5.89
C ALA A 395 -26.51 10.74 -5.30
N ASN A 396 -26.82 9.47 -5.58
CA ASN A 396 -27.96 8.75 -5.05
C ASN A 396 -27.94 8.73 -3.51
N SER A 397 -26.78 8.43 -2.94
CA SER A 397 -26.55 8.42 -1.49
C SER A 397 -26.60 9.82 -0.87
N ARG A 398 -26.08 10.85 -1.55
CA ARG A 398 -26.14 12.25 -1.10
C ARG A 398 -27.57 12.78 -1.02
N VAL A 399 -28.42 12.38 -1.98
CA VAL A 399 -29.85 12.71 -1.93
C VAL A 399 -30.53 11.99 -0.76
N ALA A 400 -30.18 10.73 -0.48
CA ALA A 400 -30.68 10.01 0.69
C ALA A 400 -30.24 10.67 2.00
N ALA A 401 -28.96 10.99 2.16
CA ALA A 401 -28.41 11.69 3.32
C ALA A 401 -29.10 13.05 3.56
N TRP A 402 -29.37 13.80 2.48
CA TRP A 402 -30.14 15.04 2.57
C TRP A 402 -31.58 14.83 3.05
N MET A 403 -32.27 13.80 2.53
CA MET A 403 -33.65 13.46 2.96
C MET A 403 -33.69 13.04 4.43
N VAL A 404 -32.79 12.16 4.86
CA VAL A 404 -32.66 11.69 6.24
C VAL A 404 -32.39 12.87 7.17
N ALA A 405 -31.40 13.71 6.85
CA ALA A 405 -31.08 14.90 7.64
C ALA A 405 -32.26 15.87 7.77
N ARG A 406 -32.98 16.11 6.67
CA ARG A 406 -34.17 16.98 6.65
C ARG A 406 -35.28 16.46 7.55
N ASP A 407 -35.45 15.15 7.62
CA ASP A 407 -36.52 14.53 8.40
C ASP A 407 -36.14 14.40 9.88
N ILE A 408 -34.87 14.10 10.19
CA ILE A 408 -34.30 14.23 11.55
C ILE A 408 -34.51 15.65 12.07
N GLU A 409 -34.11 16.67 11.30
CA GLU A 409 -34.24 18.07 11.69
C GLU A 409 -35.70 18.47 11.98
N ALA A 410 -36.65 17.86 11.28
CA ALA A 410 -38.07 18.11 11.46
C ALA A 410 -38.74 17.20 12.50
N GLY A 411 -37.98 16.37 13.21
CA GLY A 411 -38.50 15.45 14.23
C GLY A 411 -39.38 14.32 13.66
N ARG A 412 -39.21 13.97 12.39
CA ARG A 412 -39.91 12.86 11.73
C ARG A 412 -39.03 11.62 11.68
N ASP A 413 -39.67 10.46 11.48
CA ASP A 413 -38.96 9.22 11.17
C ASP A 413 -38.29 9.33 9.78
N PRO A 414 -36.95 9.28 9.70
CA PRO A 414 -36.22 9.60 8.49
C PRO A 414 -36.33 8.54 7.39
N TRP A 415 -36.73 7.31 7.72
CA TRP A 415 -36.68 6.17 6.79
C TRP A 415 -38.02 5.80 6.14
N THR A 416 -39.07 6.57 6.44
CA THR A 416 -40.44 6.36 5.92
C THR A 416 -40.60 6.45 4.39
N HIS A 417 -39.55 6.86 3.68
CA HIS A 417 -39.55 6.92 2.21
C HIS A 417 -39.21 5.59 1.54
N TRP A 418 -38.74 4.60 2.31
CA TRP A 418 -38.25 3.31 1.82
C TRP A 418 -39.10 2.17 2.38
N ALA A 419 -39.62 1.32 1.50
CA ALA A 419 -40.52 0.23 1.89
C ALA A 419 -39.79 -0.80 2.76
N CYS A 420 -38.50 -0.99 2.50
CA CYS A 420 -37.63 -1.86 3.27
C CYS A 420 -37.45 -1.45 4.73
N ASP A 421 -37.73 -0.20 5.10
CA ASP A 421 -37.66 0.24 6.50
C ASP A 421 -38.73 -0.44 7.36
N GLU A 422 -39.95 -0.63 6.83
CA GLU A 422 -41.00 -1.35 7.53
C GLU A 422 -40.65 -2.84 7.70
N VAL A 423 -40.01 -3.44 6.68
CA VAL A 423 -39.49 -4.82 6.72
C VAL A 423 -38.40 -4.97 7.78
N LEU A 424 -37.43 -4.05 7.83
CA LEU A 424 -36.33 -4.05 8.80
C LEU A 424 -36.81 -3.80 10.23
N LYS A 425 -37.90 -3.03 10.41
CA LYS A 425 -38.57 -2.83 11.70
C LYS A 425 -39.45 -4.02 12.13
N GLY A 426 -39.44 -5.12 11.38
CA GLY A 426 -40.18 -6.34 11.70
C GLY A 426 -41.69 -6.21 11.54
N LYS A 427 -42.16 -5.23 10.76
CA LYS A 427 -43.57 -5.09 10.43
C LYS A 427 -43.85 -5.89 9.17
N GLU A 428 -44.77 -6.84 9.24
CA GLU A 428 -45.24 -7.60 8.08
C GLU A 428 -45.80 -6.64 7.02
N VAL A 429 -45.09 -6.49 5.90
CA VAL A 429 -45.59 -5.74 4.74
C VAL A 429 -46.43 -6.70 3.89
N TRP A 430 -47.74 -6.47 3.88
CA TRP A 430 -48.68 -7.16 2.98
C TRP A 430 -48.47 -6.64 1.54
N GLU A 431 -48.51 -7.58 0.59
CA GLU A 431 -48.23 -7.48 -0.85
C GLU A 431 -48.78 -6.23 -1.58
#